data_AF-A0A522TDA0-F1
#
_entry.id   AF-A0A522TDA0-F1
#
_cell.length_a   1.000
_cell.length_b   1.000
_cell.length_c   1.000
_cell.angle_alpha   90.00
_cell.angle_beta   90.00
_cell.angle_gamma   90.00
#
_symmetry.space_group_name_H-M   'P 1'
#
loop_
_entity.id
_entity.type
_entity.pdbx_description
1 polymer ?
#
loop_
_entity_poly.entity_id
_entity_poly.type
_entity_poly.pdbx_seq_one_letter_code
_entity_poly.pdbx_strand_id
1 'polypeptide(L)'
;MILRDDICGRQAPRWLQRLLVRRYGTNPFGEPRYRLVWAPSRRERSGGEWTDWDGGRALRRVAAMRRVPKYPGEVCWLIERWAPASSYGVPEQWYRPAATGGTVLPCGIAALGDYPHRGDYEDIGARMYWYPTERHVTLAIDACERGLSNAPASPAARARRRTLAAEQEQQHRDSEFDQLAADLFDDAAPAFHGAPMVGYGGSHRPALVEMAERIGIRQHPL
;
A
#
# COMPACT_ATOMS: atom_id res chain seq x y z
N MET A 1 20.96 24.08 5.63
CA MET A 1 20.08 22.90 5.48
C MET A 1 19.76 22.77 4.01
N ILE A 2 20.42 21.86 3.28
CA ILE A 2 20.12 21.64 1.86
C ILE A 2 18.82 20.85 1.82
N LEU A 3 17.70 21.52 1.54
CA LEU A 3 16.43 20.84 1.30
C LEU A 3 16.52 20.10 -0.03
N ARG A 4 16.05 18.85 -0.06
CA ARG A 4 15.75 18.16 -1.31
C ARG A 4 14.75 19.02 -2.09
N ASP A 5 15.03 19.23 -3.38
CA ASP A 5 14.07 19.85 -4.29
C ASP A 5 13.13 18.75 -4.79
N ASP A 6 12.23 18.27 -3.93
CA ASP A 6 11.30 17.20 -4.27
C ASP A 6 9.85 17.50 -3.85
N ILE A 7 9.62 18.70 -3.31
CA ILE A 7 8.30 19.22 -2.95
C ILE A 7 8.04 20.50 -3.77
N CYS A 8 7.20 20.37 -4.80
CA CYS A 8 6.75 21.47 -5.64
C CYS A 8 5.33 21.90 -5.21
N GLY A 9 5.20 23.03 -4.52
CA GLY A 9 3.92 23.61 -4.13
C GLY A 9 3.71 23.68 -2.62
N ARG A 10 2.60 23.10 -2.12
CA ARG A 10 2.18 23.20 -0.71
C ARG A 10 3.21 22.57 0.21
N GLN A 11 3.77 23.38 1.09
CA GLN A 11 4.75 22.97 2.10
C GLN A 11 4.07 22.60 3.41
N ALA A 12 4.68 21.65 4.13
CA ALA A 12 4.26 21.35 5.48
C ALA A 12 4.47 22.55 6.42
N PRO A 13 3.60 22.73 7.42
CA PRO A 13 3.77 23.74 8.45
C PRO A 13 5.10 23.57 9.19
N ARG A 14 5.87 24.65 9.28
CA ARG A 14 7.21 24.62 9.92
C ARG A 14 7.17 24.11 11.36
N TRP A 15 6.09 24.37 12.10
CA TRP A 15 5.95 23.93 13.48
C TRP A 15 5.79 22.40 13.60
N LEU A 16 5.03 21.76 12.71
CA LEU A 16 4.93 20.29 12.64
C LEU A 16 6.27 19.68 12.26
N GLN A 17 6.98 20.26 11.30
CA GLN A 17 8.30 19.75 10.92
C GLN A 17 9.31 19.88 12.07
N ARG A 18 9.28 20.97 12.84
CA ARG A 18 10.12 21.14 14.03
C ARG A 18 9.78 20.13 15.12
N LEU A 19 8.51 19.85 15.34
CA LEU A 19 8.06 18.81 16.27
C LEU A 19 8.65 17.44 15.88
N LEU A 20 8.52 17.06 14.60
CA LEU A 20 9.03 15.79 14.09
C LEU A 20 10.55 15.65 14.31
N VAL A 21 11.31 16.71 14.01
CA VAL A 21 12.76 16.73 14.23
C VAL A 21 13.10 16.62 15.72
N ARG A 22 12.37 17.32 16.60
CA ARG A 22 12.59 17.24 18.06
C ARG A 22 12.32 15.85 18.62
N ARG A 23 11.27 15.18 18.14
CA ARG A 23 10.83 13.89 18.67
C ARG A 23 11.62 12.70 18.10
N TYR A 24 11.87 12.69 16.80
CA TYR A 24 12.44 11.53 16.09
C TYR A 24 13.86 11.77 15.55
N GLY A 25 14.35 13.00 15.62
CA GLY A 25 15.70 13.37 15.20
C GLY A 25 15.89 13.51 13.70
N THR A 26 17.16 13.52 13.30
CA THR A 26 17.62 13.67 11.92
C THR A 26 18.31 12.42 11.41
N ASN A 27 18.41 12.28 10.10
CA ASN A 27 19.22 11.27 9.43
C ASN A 27 20.72 11.70 9.43
N PRO A 28 21.65 10.82 9.02
CA PRO A 28 23.09 11.14 8.97
C PRO A 28 23.45 12.35 8.09
N PHE A 29 22.53 12.82 7.24
CA PHE A 29 22.71 13.97 6.36
C PHE A 29 22.07 15.26 6.92
N GLY A 30 21.60 15.25 8.17
CA GLY A 30 20.97 16.40 8.82
C GLY A 30 19.55 16.71 8.34
N GLU A 31 18.91 15.80 7.60
CA GLU A 31 17.51 15.93 7.17
C GLU A 31 16.57 15.26 8.19
N PRO A 32 15.29 15.66 8.29
CA PRO A 32 14.36 15.04 9.25
C PRO A 32 14.16 13.53 9.01
N ARG A 33 14.15 12.68 10.04
CA ARG A 33 13.82 11.24 9.83
C ARG A 33 12.39 11.01 9.33
N TYR A 34 11.47 11.87 9.77
CA TYR A 34 10.09 11.89 9.30
C TYR A 34 9.76 13.27 8.79
N ARG A 35 8.97 13.32 7.71
CA ARG A 35 8.44 14.56 7.17
C ARG A 35 6.97 14.39 6.80
N LEU A 36 6.25 15.49 6.91
CA LEU A 36 4.88 15.60 6.44
C LEU A 36 4.92 16.16 5.01
N VAL A 37 4.19 15.55 4.09
CA VAL A 37 4.18 15.95 2.68
C VAL A 37 2.75 16.02 2.17
N TRP A 38 2.42 17.07 1.43
CA TRP A 38 1.17 17.12 0.66
C TRP A 38 1.36 16.30 -0.62
N ALA A 39 0.63 15.21 -0.78
CA ALA A 39 0.87 14.23 -1.85
C ALA A 39 0.90 14.86 -3.26
N PRO A 40 -0.02 15.78 -3.64
CA PRO A 40 0.05 16.49 -4.92
C PRO A 40 1.28 17.35 -5.14
N SER A 41 2.04 17.68 -4.09
CA SER A 41 3.28 18.46 -4.17
C SER A 41 4.54 17.61 -4.21
N ARG A 42 4.47 16.32 -3.87
CA ARG A 42 5.62 15.42 -3.96
C ARG A 42 5.94 15.10 -5.43
N ARG A 43 7.18 15.31 -5.83
CA ARG A 43 7.70 14.93 -7.16
C ARG A 43 8.89 14.01 -7.02
N GLU A 44 8.98 13.02 -7.88
CA GLU A 44 10.16 12.14 -8.00
C GLU A 44 10.63 12.04 -9.44
N ARG A 45 11.84 11.52 -9.64
CA ARG A 45 12.37 11.23 -10.96
C ARG A 45 11.93 9.82 -11.37
N SER A 46 11.24 9.73 -12.49
CA SER A 46 10.84 8.44 -13.07
C SER A 46 11.30 8.34 -14.53
N GLY A 47 11.95 7.23 -14.83
CA GLY A 47 12.36 6.85 -16.17
C GLY A 47 11.30 5.99 -16.82
N GLY A 48 11.05 6.21 -18.11
CA GLY A 48 10.04 5.44 -18.82
C GLY A 48 9.95 5.80 -20.29
N GLU A 49 9.15 5.03 -21.01
CA GLU A 49 8.66 5.42 -22.33
C GLU A 49 7.38 6.24 -22.13
N TRP A 50 7.45 7.51 -22.53
CA TRP A 50 6.35 8.45 -22.40
C TRP A 50 5.72 8.67 -23.76
N THR A 51 4.39 8.71 -23.81
CA THR A 51 3.69 9.22 -24.99
C THR A 51 3.35 10.69 -24.75
N ASP A 52 3.87 11.57 -25.60
CA ASP A 52 3.47 12.97 -25.62
C ASP A 52 2.18 13.10 -26.44
N TRP A 53 1.20 13.83 -25.90
CA TRP A 53 -0.12 14.01 -26.51
C TRP A 53 -0.36 15.49 -26.81
N ASP A 54 -1.07 15.76 -27.89
CA ASP A 54 -1.57 17.09 -28.26
C ASP A 54 -3.01 16.98 -28.75
N GLY A 55 -3.95 17.63 -28.07
CA GLY A 55 -5.38 17.56 -28.39
C GLY A 55 -5.95 16.14 -28.47
N GLY A 56 -5.41 15.18 -27.71
CA GLY A 56 -5.82 13.77 -27.76
C GLY A 56 -5.14 12.93 -28.86
N ARG A 57 -4.30 13.54 -29.71
CA ARG A 57 -3.46 12.84 -30.68
C ARG A 57 -2.09 12.52 -30.08
N ALA A 58 -1.66 11.26 -30.19
CA ALA A 58 -0.30 10.88 -29.83
C ALA A 58 0.70 11.52 -30.80
N LEU A 59 1.61 12.35 -30.28
CA LEU A 59 2.65 13.02 -31.06
C LEU A 59 3.86 12.12 -31.25
N ARG A 60 4.39 11.57 -30.16
CA ARG A 60 5.58 10.72 -30.17
C ARG A 60 5.66 9.85 -28.93
N ARG A 61 6.41 8.76 -29.05
CA ARG A 61 6.92 7.97 -27.91
C ARG A 61 8.37 8.36 -27.67
N VAL A 62 8.72 8.65 -26.42
CA VAL A 62 10.07 9.06 -26.04
C VAL A 62 10.50 8.35 -24.76
N ALA A 63 11.64 7.67 -24.81
CA ALA A 63 12.32 7.19 -23.63
C ALA A 63 12.98 8.39 -22.93
N ALA A 64 12.51 8.75 -21.75
CA ALA A 64 13.04 9.89 -21.01
C ALA A 64 12.94 9.73 -19.49
N MET A 65 13.74 10.51 -18.78
CA MET A 65 13.60 10.78 -17.35
C MET A 65 12.71 12.01 -17.14
N ARG A 66 11.66 11.91 -16.32
CA ARG A 66 10.75 13.03 -16.02
C ARG A 66 10.56 13.21 -14.52
N ARG A 67 10.20 14.44 -14.11
CA ARG A 67 9.67 14.70 -12.76
C ARG A 67 8.17 14.41 -12.77
N VAL A 68 7.73 13.42 -12.01
CA VAL A 68 6.33 12.98 -11.94
C VAL A 68 5.82 13.03 -10.51
N PRO A 69 4.49 13.10 -10.28
CA PRO A 69 3.93 12.91 -8.95
C PRO A 69 4.31 11.53 -8.40
N LYS A 70 4.90 11.48 -7.19
CA LYS A 70 5.23 10.20 -6.51
C LYS A 70 3.96 9.43 -6.09
N TYR A 71 2.91 10.16 -5.77
CA TYR A 71 1.64 9.63 -5.30
C TYR A 71 0.50 10.08 -6.25
N PRO A 72 0.41 9.51 -7.46
CA PRO A 72 -0.62 9.90 -8.42
C PRO A 72 -2.01 9.55 -7.88
N GLY A 73 -2.97 10.47 -8.03
CA GLY A 73 -4.35 10.30 -7.56
C GLY A 73 -4.58 10.65 -6.08
N GLU A 74 -3.53 10.77 -5.28
CA GLU A 74 -3.65 11.07 -3.85
C GLU A 74 -3.78 12.57 -3.59
N VAL A 75 -4.81 12.96 -2.85
CA VAL A 75 -5.07 14.36 -2.43
C VAL A 75 -5.15 14.41 -0.90
N CYS A 76 -4.05 14.07 -0.24
CA CYS A 76 -3.96 14.01 1.21
C CYS A 76 -2.57 14.42 1.72
N TRP A 77 -2.47 14.63 3.03
CA TRP A 77 -1.19 14.66 3.73
C TRP A 77 -0.71 13.24 4.00
N LEU A 78 0.54 13.00 3.68
CA LEU A 78 1.26 11.76 3.91
C LEU A 78 2.39 12.00 4.90
N ILE A 79 2.73 10.95 5.63
CA ILE A 79 3.96 10.91 6.43
C ILE A 79 4.95 10.03 5.69
N GLU A 80 6.11 10.61 5.36
CA GLU A 80 7.22 9.84 4.81
C GLU A 80 8.30 9.64 5.87
N ARG A 81 8.93 8.46 5.84
CA ARG A 81 10.09 8.08 6.64
C ARG A 81 11.31 7.96 5.75
N TRP A 82 12.43 8.50 6.22
CA TRP A 82 13.71 8.34 5.55
C TRP A 82 14.20 6.88 5.65
N ALA A 83 14.52 6.29 4.51
CA ALA A 83 15.16 4.99 4.36
C ALA A 83 16.62 5.18 3.88
N PRO A 84 17.60 4.49 4.47
CA PRO A 84 18.99 4.59 4.04
C PRO A 84 19.21 4.00 2.64
N ALA A 85 20.30 4.39 1.98
CA ALA A 85 20.68 3.86 0.66
C ALA A 85 20.75 2.32 0.65
N SER A 86 21.21 1.72 1.75
CA SER A 86 21.29 0.26 1.91
C SER A 86 19.93 -0.46 1.83
N SER A 87 18.81 0.25 2.05
CA SER A 87 17.47 -0.32 1.85
C SER A 87 17.14 -0.57 0.38
N TYR A 88 17.89 0.02 -0.55
CA TYR A 88 17.68 -0.06 -2.00
C TYR A 88 18.70 -1.00 -2.69
N GLY A 89 19.49 -1.74 -1.90
CA GLY A 89 20.57 -2.59 -2.41
C GLY A 89 21.85 -1.79 -2.70
N VAL A 90 22.73 -2.37 -3.52
CA VAL A 90 24.00 -1.74 -3.92
C VAL A 90 23.86 -1.00 -5.26
N PRO A 91 24.65 0.06 -5.51
CA PRO A 91 24.57 0.83 -6.76
C PRO A 91 24.69 -0.05 -8.01
N GLU A 92 25.56 -1.05 -7.99
CA GLU A 92 25.80 -1.94 -9.12
C GLU A 92 24.58 -2.79 -9.47
N GLN A 93 23.75 -3.11 -8.47
CA GLN A 93 22.49 -3.83 -8.69
C GLN A 93 21.42 -2.88 -9.23
N TRP A 94 21.36 -1.65 -8.74
CA TRP A 94 20.36 -0.66 -9.15
C TRP A 94 20.34 -0.43 -10.66
N TYR A 95 21.52 -0.37 -11.28
CA TYR A 95 21.69 -0.14 -12.71
C TYR A 95 21.66 -1.42 -13.57
N ARG A 96 21.24 -2.55 -13.02
CA ARG A 96 20.99 -3.77 -13.82
C ARG A 96 19.64 -3.70 -14.56
N PRO A 97 19.45 -4.50 -15.61
CA PRO A 97 18.14 -4.68 -16.22
C PRO A 97 17.07 -5.10 -15.20
N ALA A 98 15.88 -4.53 -15.30
CA ALA A 98 14.76 -4.81 -14.40
C ALA A 98 14.40 -6.31 -14.37
N ALA A 99 14.55 -7.00 -15.51
CA ALA A 99 14.37 -8.46 -15.62
C ALA A 99 15.34 -9.28 -14.75
N THR A 100 16.42 -8.67 -14.25
CA THR A 100 17.44 -9.29 -13.39
C THR A 100 17.47 -8.70 -11.98
N GLY A 101 16.42 -7.96 -11.59
CA GLY A 101 16.29 -7.38 -10.25
C GLY A 101 17.00 -6.04 -10.06
N GLY A 102 17.31 -5.33 -11.15
CA GLY A 102 17.70 -3.91 -11.12
C GLY A 102 16.54 -2.97 -11.48
N THR A 103 16.84 -1.76 -11.93
CA THR A 103 15.82 -0.74 -12.26
C THR A 103 15.82 -0.33 -13.73
N VAL A 104 16.81 -0.75 -14.53
CA VAL A 104 16.93 -0.32 -15.93
C VAL A 104 15.88 -0.99 -16.80
N LEU A 105 15.03 -0.16 -17.41
CA LEU A 105 13.99 -0.60 -18.34
C LEU A 105 14.59 -1.05 -19.68
N PRO A 106 13.84 -1.79 -20.53
CA PRO A 106 14.29 -2.17 -21.86
C PRO A 106 14.74 -0.99 -22.73
N CYS A 107 14.20 0.21 -22.50
CA CYS A 107 14.60 1.45 -23.17
C CYS A 107 15.93 2.05 -22.66
N GLY A 108 16.65 1.37 -21.77
CA GLY A 108 17.97 1.77 -21.26
C GLY A 108 17.94 2.80 -20.12
N ILE A 109 16.76 3.17 -19.62
CA ILE A 109 16.60 4.18 -18.56
C ILE A 109 16.21 3.51 -17.25
N ALA A 110 16.84 3.92 -16.15
CA ALA A 110 16.44 3.50 -14.80
C ALA A 110 15.03 4.01 -14.45
N ALA A 111 14.11 3.09 -14.17
CA ALA A 111 12.70 3.41 -13.89
C ALA A 111 12.52 4.35 -12.71
N LEU A 112 13.41 4.24 -11.72
CA LEU A 112 13.33 4.93 -10.42
C LEU A 112 14.38 6.06 -10.29
N GLY A 113 14.97 6.50 -11.40
CA GLY A 113 16.02 7.52 -11.37
C GLY A 113 17.38 6.98 -10.94
N ASP A 114 18.23 7.91 -10.49
CA ASP A 114 19.58 7.57 -10.02
C ASP A 114 19.53 6.88 -8.66
N TYR A 115 20.54 6.06 -8.37
CA TYR A 115 20.66 5.39 -7.09
C TYR A 115 20.65 6.42 -5.94
N PRO A 116 19.80 6.24 -4.91
CA PRO A 116 19.65 7.23 -3.84
C PRO A 116 20.81 7.13 -2.84
N HIS A 117 21.99 7.68 -3.18
CA HIS A 117 23.19 7.66 -2.32
C HIS A 117 22.96 8.21 -0.91
N ARG A 118 21.99 9.12 -0.74
CA ARG A 118 21.61 9.71 0.55
C ARG A 118 20.37 9.07 1.17
N GLY A 119 19.92 7.93 0.64
CA GLY A 119 18.61 7.35 0.93
C GLY A 119 17.46 8.15 0.31
N ASP A 120 16.24 7.62 0.40
CA ASP A 120 15.02 8.34 0.02
C ASP A 120 13.90 8.20 1.06
N TYR A 121 12.84 8.97 0.87
CA TYR A 121 11.69 9.03 1.76
C TYR A 121 10.57 8.15 1.23
N GLU A 122 10.11 7.21 2.05
CA GLU A 122 9.02 6.30 1.73
C GLU A 122 7.79 6.54 2.61
N ASP A 123 6.62 6.33 2.03
CA ASP A 123 5.35 6.43 2.74
C ASP A 123 5.21 5.33 3.82
N ILE A 124 4.75 5.71 5.00
CA ILE A 124 4.51 4.78 6.12
C ILE A 124 3.06 4.26 6.22
N GLY A 125 2.20 4.60 5.26
CA GLY A 125 0.81 4.14 5.22
C GLY A 125 -0.19 5.09 5.91
N ALA A 126 0.25 6.26 6.38
CA ALA A 126 -0.61 7.21 7.11
C ALA A 126 -1.18 8.29 6.18
N ARG A 127 -2.48 8.21 5.85
CA ARG A 127 -3.20 9.19 5.02
C ARG A 127 -4.06 10.12 5.89
N MET A 128 -4.01 11.43 5.61
CA MET A 128 -4.83 12.43 6.29
C MET A 128 -5.43 13.40 5.26
N TYR A 129 -6.74 13.26 4.98
CA TYR A 129 -7.46 14.07 3.98
C TYR A 129 -7.81 15.49 4.48
N TRP A 130 -7.45 15.82 5.71
CA TRP A 130 -7.57 17.13 6.33
C TRP A 130 -6.21 17.62 6.84
N TYR A 131 -6.12 18.88 7.26
CA TYR A 131 -4.90 19.41 7.83
C TYR A 131 -4.58 18.76 9.19
N PRO A 132 -3.42 18.10 9.35
CA PRO A 132 -3.17 17.28 10.52
C PRO A 132 -2.70 18.11 11.72
N THR A 133 -3.01 17.59 12.92
CA THR A 133 -2.50 18.15 14.18
C THR A 133 -1.27 17.37 14.66
N GLU A 134 -0.54 17.91 15.63
CA GLU A 134 0.58 17.24 16.29
C GLU A 134 0.21 15.84 16.79
N ARG A 135 -0.96 15.70 17.43
CA ARG A 135 -1.44 14.43 17.95
C ARG A 135 -1.63 13.39 16.84
N HIS A 136 -2.24 13.78 15.71
CA HIS A 136 -2.46 12.86 14.58
C HIS A 136 -1.15 12.33 14.02
N VAL A 137 -0.20 13.23 13.75
CA VAL A 137 1.12 12.87 13.18
C VAL A 137 1.91 11.99 14.15
N THR A 138 1.92 12.35 15.44
CA THR A 138 2.62 11.60 16.48
C THR A 138 2.06 10.19 16.66
N LEU A 139 0.73 10.05 16.74
CA LEU A 139 0.10 8.73 16.89
C LEU A 139 0.38 7.82 15.71
N ALA A 140 0.33 8.34 14.48
CA ALA A 140 0.62 7.57 13.28
C ALA A 140 2.07 7.08 13.24
N ILE A 141 3.05 7.94 13.53
CA ILE A 141 4.46 7.55 13.55
C ILE A 141 4.73 6.57 14.70
N ASP A 142 4.23 6.85 15.91
CA ASP A 142 4.44 5.95 17.05
C ASP A 142 3.81 4.57 16.82
N ALA A 143 2.68 4.49 16.10
CA ALA A 143 2.09 3.22 15.69
C ALA A 143 3.00 2.46 14.70
N CYS A 144 3.58 3.17 13.73
CA CYS A 144 4.55 2.59 12.78
C CYS A 144 5.80 2.06 13.52
N GLU A 145 6.39 2.85 14.43
CA GLU A 145 7.57 2.46 15.21
C GLU A 145 7.29 1.26 16.13
N ARG A 146 6.11 1.23 16.77
CA ARG A 146 5.69 0.04 17.54
C ARG A 146 5.56 -1.18 16.63
N GLY A 147 4.97 -1.02 15.45
CA GLY A 147 4.83 -2.11 14.48
C GLY A 147 6.18 -2.69 14.03
N LEU A 148 7.17 -1.81 13.79
CA LEU A 148 8.53 -2.20 13.43
C LEU A 148 9.28 -2.86 14.58
N SER A 149 9.17 -2.31 15.79
CA SER A 149 9.81 -2.88 16.99
C SER A 149 9.22 -4.25 17.35
N ASN A 150 7.91 -4.42 17.12
CA ASN A 150 7.21 -5.68 17.33
C ASN A 150 7.32 -6.63 16.13
N ALA A 151 8.03 -6.24 15.06
CA ALA A 151 8.20 -7.10 13.91
C ALA A 151 9.08 -8.30 14.30
N PRO A 152 8.67 -9.54 13.96
CA PRO A 152 9.44 -10.70 14.33
C PRO A 152 10.85 -10.66 13.70
N ALA A 153 11.86 -10.84 14.55
CA ALA A 153 13.28 -10.72 14.16
C ALA A 153 13.69 -11.71 13.06
N SER A 154 13.10 -12.92 13.04
CA SER A 154 13.49 -13.97 12.09
C SER A 154 12.57 -14.07 10.86
N PRO A 155 13.11 -14.46 9.68
CA PRO A 155 12.33 -14.78 8.49
C PRO A 155 11.23 -15.82 8.75
N ALA A 156 11.52 -16.83 9.56
CA ALA A 156 10.57 -17.89 9.92
C ALA A 156 9.39 -17.36 10.75
N ALA A 157 9.65 -16.44 11.67
CA ALA A 157 8.59 -15.81 12.46
C ALA A 157 7.76 -14.81 11.63
N ARG A 158 8.37 -14.17 10.62
CA ARG A 158 7.62 -13.38 9.62
C ARG A 158 6.73 -14.25 8.73
N ALA A 159 7.24 -15.40 8.25
CA ALA A 159 6.45 -16.35 7.45
C ALA A 159 5.25 -16.87 8.24
N ARG A 160 5.46 -17.34 9.49
CA ARG A 160 4.39 -17.80 10.38
C ARG A 160 3.33 -16.73 10.62
N ARG A 161 3.73 -15.48 10.87
CA ARG A 161 2.79 -14.38 11.05
C ARG A 161 1.97 -14.10 9.78
N ARG A 162 2.58 -14.20 8.59
CA ARG A 162 1.85 -14.06 7.32
C ARG A 162 0.85 -15.19 7.13
N THR A 163 1.23 -16.43 7.43
CA THR A 163 0.32 -17.58 7.37
C THR A 163 -0.85 -17.39 8.34
N LEU A 164 -0.58 -17.03 9.60
CA LEU A 164 -1.61 -16.77 10.60
C LEU A 164 -2.53 -15.59 10.22
N ALA A 165 -1.97 -14.51 9.68
CA ALA A 165 -2.77 -13.37 9.23
C ALA A 165 -3.63 -13.72 8.01
N ALA A 166 -3.11 -14.53 7.08
CA ALA A 166 -3.88 -15.03 5.95
C ALA A 166 -4.99 -15.98 6.39
N GLU A 167 -4.71 -16.85 7.37
CA GLU A 167 -5.71 -17.73 7.99
C GLU A 167 -6.80 -16.92 8.71
N GLN A 168 -6.43 -15.86 9.45
CA GLN A 168 -7.38 -14.97 10.12
C GLN A 168 -8.22 -14.16 9.14
N GLU A 169 -7.61 -13.63 8.08
CA GLU A 169 -8.32 -12.95 7.01
C GLU A 169 -9.28 -13.91 6.28
N GLN A 170 -8.84 -15.14 6.02
CA GLN A 170 -9.70 -16.16 5.43
C GLN A 170 -10.85 -16.50 6.38
N GLN A 171 -10.60 -16.68 7.68
CA GLN A 171 -11.66 -16.90 8.67
C GLN A 171 -12.63 -15.72 8.76
N HIS A 172 -12.13 -14.48 8.64
CA HIS A 172 -12.97 -13.29 8.61
C HIS A 172 -13.86 -13.28 7.36
N ARG A 173 -13.30 -13.55 6.18
CA ARG A 173 -14.04 -13.64 4.92
C ARG A 173 -15.06 -14.77 4.93
N ASP A 174 -14.68 -15.92 5.47
CA ASP A 174 -15.56 -17.08 5.62
C ASP A 174 -16.70 -16.72 6.58
N SER A 175 -16.41 -16.03 7.68
CA SER A 175 -17.44 -15.55 8.62
C SER A 175 -18.36 -14.50 8.00
N GLU A 176 -17.81 -13.54 7.24
CA GLU A 176 -18.58 -12.55 6.49
C GLU A 176 -19.46 -13.21 5.42
N PHE A 177 -18.93 -14.23 4.74
CA PHE A 177 -19.68 -15.02 3.77
C PHE A 177 -20.78 -15.84 4.44
N ASP A 178 -20.48 -16.51 5.55
CA ASP A 178 -21.46 -17.28 6.32
C ASP A 178 -22.57 -16.38 6.84
N GLN A 179 -22.21 -15.16 7.28
CA GLN A 179 -23.17 -14.17 7.74
C GLN A 179 -24.02 -13.62 6.58
N LEU A 180 -23.41 -13.28 5.45
CA LEU A 180 -24.13 -12.89 4.24
C LEU A 180 -25.06 -14.00 3.74
N ALA A 181 -24.62 -15.25 3.79
CA ALA A 181 -25.41 -16.41 3.41
C ALA A 181 -26.60 -16.59 4.37
N ALA A 182 -26.37 -16.48 5.68
CA ALA A 182 -27.42 -16.53 6.69
C ALA A 182 -28.47 -15.43 6.47
N ASP A 183 -28.04 -14.19 6.22
CA ASP A 183 -28.93 -13.06 5.94
C ASP A 183 -29.77 -13.31 4.67
N LEU A 184 -29.13 -13.82 3.60
CA LEU A 184 -29.83 -14.20 2.36
C LEU A 184 -30.83 -15.34 2.55
N PHE A 185 -30.53 -16.31 3.42
CA PHE A 185 -31.43 -17.42 3.73
C PHE A 185 -32.61 -16.97 4.60
N ASP A 186 -32.39 -16.06 5.56
CA ASP A 186 -33.45 -15.45 6.36
C ASP A 186 -34.38 -14.59 5.49
N ASP A 187 -33.83 -13.82 4.53
CA ASP A 187 -34.61 -13.04 3.57
C ASP A 187 -35.38 -13.92 2.56
N ALA A 188 -34.81 -15.07 2.18
CA ALA A 188 -35.44 -16.04 1.28
C ALA A 188 -36.45 -16.96 1.99
N ALA A 189 -36.47 -16.98 3.32
CA ALA A 189 -37.43 -17.76 4.10
C ALA A 189 -38.83 -17.11 3.98
N PRO A 190 -39.86 -17.86 3.56
CA PRO A 190 -41.21 -17.30 3.44
C PRO A 190 -41.72 -16.80 4.80
N ALA A 191 -42.12 -15.52 4.86
CA ALA A 191 -42.75 -14.93 6.02
C ALA A 191 -44.13 -15.55 6.25
N PHE A 192 -44.17 -16.61 7.06
CA PHE A 192 -45.33 -17.35 7.54
C PHE A 192 -46.17 -18.12 6.48
N HIS A 193 -46.35 -19.41 6.76
CA HIS A 193 -47.34 -20.36 6.20
C HIS A 193 -47.11 -21.01 4.82
N GLY A 194 -46.35 -22.12 4.81
CA GLY A 194 -46.28 -23.05 3.67
C GLY A 194 -45.88 -24.51 3.95
N ALA A 195 -46.14 -25.04 5.16
CA ALA A 195 -46.08 -26.49 5.53
C ALA A 195 -44.71 -27.23 5.46
N PRO A 196 -44.61 -28.46 6.00
CA PRO A 196 -43.96 -28.76 7.28
C PRO A 196 -42.51 -29.27 7.17
N MET A 197 -41.72 -28.93 8.19
CA MET A 197 -40.46 -29.62 8.51
C MET A 197 -40.72 -31.11 8.75
N VAL A 198 -40.07 -31.95 7.94
CA VAL A 198 -39.77 -33.34 8.29
C VAL A 198 -38.27 -33.41 8.56
N GLY A 199 -37.92 -33.60 9.82
CA GLY A 199 -36.54 -33.84 10.21
C GLY A 199 -36.02 -35.13 9.61
N TYR A 200 -34.79 -35.11 9.12
CA TYR A 200 -33.95 -36.30 9.06
C TYR A 200 -32.58 -35.93 9.60
N GLY A 201 -32.28 -36.47 10.79
CA GLY A 201 -30.94 -36.47 11.35
C GLY A 201 -30.03 -37.30 10.45
N GLY A 202 -28.98 -36.68 9.96
CA GLY A 202 -27.97 -37.32 9.13
C GLY A 202 -26.93 -36.29 8.75
N SER A 203 -25.68 -36.52 9.14
CA SER A 203 -24.55 -35.67 8.78
C SER A 203 -24.50 -35.44 7.26
N HIS A 204 -24.77 -34.23 6.81
CA HIS A 204 -24.73 -33.89 5.38
C HIS A 204 -24.06 -32.54 5.14
N ARG A 205 -22.75 -32.58 4.86
CA ARG A 205 -22.33 -32.02 3.57
C ARG A 205 -22.78 -33.08 2.55
N PRO A 206 -23.86 -32.83 1.78
CA PRO A 206 -23.69 -32.05 0.54
C PRO A 206 -24.92 -31.23 0.08
N ALA A 207 -25.84 -30.80 0.95
CA ALA A 207 -27.02 -30.02 0.51
C ALA A 207 -26.64 -28.65 -0.09
N LEU A 208 -25.57 -28.02 0.39
CA LEU A 208 -25.09 -26.72 -0.11
C LEU A 208 -24.41 -26.81 -1.48
N VAL A 209 -23.75 -27.92 -1.82
CA VAL A 209 -23.09 -28.13 -3.13
C VAL A 209 -24.12 -28.46 -4.20
N GLU A 210 -25.07 -29.34 -3.89
CA GLU A 210 -26.13 -29.76 -4.81
C GLU A 210 -27.10 -28.61 -5.13
N MET A 211 -27.29 -27.68 -4.18
CA MET A 211 -28.13 -26.50 -4.36
C MET A 211 -27.39 -25.36 -5.09
N ALA A 212 -26.08 -25.18 -4.86
CA ALA A 212 -25.23 -24.24 -5.62
C ALA A 212 -25.13 -24.60 -7.12
N GLU A 213 -25.13 -25.89 -7.46
CA GLU A 213 -25.21 -26.37 -8.83
C GLU A 213 -26.59 -26.10 -9.47
N ARG A 214 -27.68 -26.19 -8.70
CA ARG A 214 -29.06 -25.90 -9.17
C ARG A 214 -29.32 -24.41 -9.46
N ILE A 215 -28.61 -23.50 -8.80
CA ILE A 215 -28.70 -22.05 -9.01
C ILE A 215 -27.60 -21.48 -9.92
N GLY A 216 -26.75 -22.35 -10.50
CA GLY A 216 -25.82 -21.99 -11.58
C GLY A 216 -24.48 -21.38 -11.13
N ILE A 217 -24.11 -21.51 -9.84
CA ILE A 217 -22.83 -20.99 -9.34
C ILE A 217 -21.73 -22.01 -9.63
N ARG A 218 -21.14 -21.92 -10.84
CA ARG A 218 -19.94 -22.67 -11.23
C ARG A 218 -18.70 -21.82 -10.99
N GLN A 219 -18.19 -21.78 -9.77
CA GLN A 219 -16.75 -21.78 -9.48
C GLN A 219 -16.52 -21.70 -7.97
N HIS A 220 -16.09 -22.83 -7.41
CA HIS A 220 -15.46 -22.92 -6.10
C HIS A 220 -13.94 -22.80 -6.34
N PRO A 221 -13.21 -21.87 -5.70
CA PRO A 221 -11.76 -21.99 -5.61
C PRO A 221 -11.44 -22.90 -4.41
N LEU A 222 -10.55 -23.86 -4.64
CA LEU A 222 -9.74 -24.51 -3.62
C LEU A 222 -8.59 -23.60 -3.20
#